data_AF-A0A7V6GVD6-F1
#
_entry.id   AF-A0A7V6GVD6-F1
#
_cell.length_a   1.000
_cell.length_b   1.000
_cell.length_c   1.000
_cell.angle_alpha   90.00
_cell.angle_beta   90.00
_cell.angle_gamma   90.00
#
_symmetry.space_group_name_H-M   'P 1'
#
loop_
_entity.id
_entity.type
_entity.pdbx_description
1 polymer ?
#
loop_
_entity_poly.entity_id
_entity_poly.type
_entity_poly.pdbx_seq_one_letter_code
_entity_poly.pdbx_strand_id
1 'polypeptide(L)' 'MKYYEDIIIRPYITERTNEQAMLGRYTFMVDKKATKIEIKQAVE' A
#
# COMPACT_ATOMS: atom_id res chain seq x y z
N MET A 1 -0.53 -4.40 -19.91
CA MET A 1 -1.41 -4.27 -18.73
C MET A 1 -0.49 -4.15 -17.52
N LYS A 2 -0.74 -3.20 -16.62
CA LYS A 2 -0.12 -3.23 -15.29
C LYS A 2 -0.97 -4.13 -14.42
N TYR A 3 -0.34 -5.04 -13.69
CA TYR A 3 -1.02 -5.90 -12.72
C TYR A 3 -1.03 -5.21 -11.36
N TYR A 4 -1.98 -5.55 -10.49
CA TYR A 4 -2.05 -4.98 -9.15
C TYR A 4 -0.80 -5.30 -8.30
N GLU A 5 -0.20 -6.45 -8.59
CA GLU A 5 1.06 -6.93 -8.01
C GLU A 5 2.24 -5.99 -8.36
N ASP A 6 2.15 -5.26 -9.48
CA ASP A 6 3.15 -4.26 -9.85
C ASP A 6 3.00 -2.94 -9.08
N ILE A 7 1.84 -2.71 -8.44
CA ILE A 7 1.51 -1.47 -7.73
C ILE A 7 1.89 -1.58 -6.25
N ILE A 8 1.54 -2.69 -5.59
CA ILE A 8 1.83 -2.94 -4.18
C ILE A 8 3.09 -3.81 -4.09
N ILE A 9 4.22 -3.21 -3.69
CA ILE A 9 5.52 -3.91 -3.66
C ILE A 9 5.62 -4.80 -2.42
N ARG A 10 5.33 -4.25 -1.24
CA ARG A 10 5.38 -4.97 0.05
C ARG A 10 4.73 -4.16 1.17
N PRO A 11 4.30 -4.79 2.28
CA PRO A 11 3.93 -4.06 3.49
C PRO A 11 5.13 -3.31 4.06
N TYR A 12 4.88 -2.15 4.65
CA TYR A 12 5.90 -1.37 5.35
C TYR A 12 5.64 -1.44 6.85
N ILE A 13 6.44 -2.25 7.55
CA ILE A 13 6.26 -2.55 8.97
C ILE A 13 7.34 -1.86 9.80
N THR A 14 6.90 -0.97 10.68
CA THR A 14 7.66 -0.32 11.74
C THR A 14 6.79 -0.20 12.98
N GLU A 15 7.36 0.21 14.11
CA GLU A 15 6.61 0.47 15.35
C GLU A 15 5.44 1.44 15.09
N ARG A 16 5.71 2.53 14.37
CA ARG A 16 4.69 3.53 14.01
C ARG A 16 3.58 2.96 13.14
N THR A 17 3.89 2.12 12.14
CA THR A 17 2.85 1.56 11.27
C THR A 17 2.02 0.51 11.97
N ASN A 18 2.60 -0.21 12.95
CA ASN A 18 1.86 -1.14 13.79
C ASN A 18 0.83 -0.42 14.66
N GLU A 19 1.20 0.72 15.26
CA GLU A 19 0.23 1.58 15.98
C GLU A 19 -0.90 2.06 15.06
N GLN A 20 -0.57 2.46 13.82
CA GLN A 20 -1.59 2.86 12.83
C GLN A 20 -2.47 1.68 12.41
N ALA A 21 -1.93 0.46 12.32
CA ALA A 21 -2.70 -0.73 11.96
C ALA A 21 -3.77 -1.04 13.03
N MET A 22 -3.50 -0.78 14.31
CA MET A 22 -4.51 -0.88 15.37
C MET A 22 -5.68 0.09 15.17
N LEU A 23 -5.45 1.20 14.47
CA LEU A 23 -6.47 2.18 14.08
C LEU A 23 -7.12 1.86 12.72
N GLY A 24 -6.87 0.67 12.15
CA GLY A 24 -7.38 0.26 10.84
C GLY A 24 -6.65 0.92 9.65
N ARG A 25 -5.46 1.49 9.86
CA ARG A 25 -4.66 2.16 8.83
C ARG A 25 -3.45 1.31 8.46
N TYR A 26 -3.43 0.78 7.24
CA TYR A 26 -2.35 -0.08 6.75
C TYR A 26 -1.39 0.69 5.85
N THR A 27 -0.10 0.38 5.95
CA THR A 27 0.96 1.08 5.21
C THR A 27 1.69 0.13 4.28
N PHE A 28 1.78 0.49 3.00
CA PHE A 28 2.43 -0.29 1.96
C PHE A 28 3.48 0.55 1.23
N MET A 29 4.54 -0.12 0.77
CA MET A 29 5.47 0.44 -0.19
C MET A 29 4.90 0.18 -1.59
N VAL A 30 4.77 1.24 -2.38
CA VAL A 30 4.14 1.22 -3.71
C VAL A 30 5.09 1.69 -4.79
N ASP A 31 4.79 1.38 -6.05
CA ASP A 31 5.53 1.93 -7.18
C ASP A 31 5.46 3.47 -7.19
N LYS A 32 6.61 4.12 -7.42
CA LYS A 32 6.74 5.58 -7.38
C LYS A 32 5.85 6.29 -8.41
N LYS A 33 5.49 5.62 -9.50
CA LYS A 33 4.66 6.17 -10.58
C LYS A 33 3.18 5.83 -10.40
N ALA A 34 2.80 5.06 -9.38
CA ALA A 34 1.41 4.72 -9.12
C ALA A 34 0.63 5.95 -8.60
N THR A 35 -0.55 6.16 -9.18
CA THR A 35 -1.51 7.19 -8.74
C THR A 35 -2.36 6.67 -7.58
N LYS A 36 -2.97 7.59 -6.83
CA LYS A 36 -3.87 7.21 -5.71
C LYS A 36 -5.07 6.36 -6.14
N ILE A 37 -5.53 6.53 -7.38
CA ILE A 37 -6.64 5.75 -7.94
C ILE A 37 -6.19 4.32 -8.22
N GLU A 38 -5.04 4.14 -8.87
CA GLU A 38 -4.43 2.83 -9.11
C GLU A 38 -4.15 2.09 -7.78
N ILE A 39 -3.63 2.79 -6.77
CA ILE A 39 -3.37 2.20 -5.44
C ILE A 39 -4.68 1.76 -4.78
N LYS A 40 -5.76 2.56 -4.89
CA LYS A 40 -7.07 2.16 -4.36
C LYS A 40 -7.54 0.87 -5.05
N GLN A 41 -7.48 0.81 -6.38
CA GLN A 41 -7.89 -0.37 -7.14
C GLN A 41 -7.04 -1.61 -6.86
N ALA A 42 -5.77 -1.43 -6.52
CA ALA A 42 -4.87 -2.53 -6.17
C ALA A 42 -5.07 -3.06 -4.74
N VAL A 43 -5.76 -2.31 -3.88
CA VAL A 43 -6.05 -2.68 -2.48
C VAL A 43 -7.48 -3.20 -2.31
N GLU A 44 -8.40 -2.79 -3.20
CA GLU A 44 -9.81 -3.23 -3.24
C GLU A 44 -9.94 -4.71 -3.58
#